data_AF-A0A7S2KY52-F1
#
_entry.id   AF-A0A7S2KY52-F1
#
_cell.length_a   1.000
_cell.length_b   1.000
_cell.length_c   1.000
_cell.angle_alpha   90.00
_cell.angle_beta   90.00
_cell.angle_gamma   90.00
#
_symmetry.space_group_name_H-M   'P 1'
#
loop_
_entity.id
_entity.type
_entity.pdbx_description
1 polymer ?
#
loop_
_entity_poly.entity_id
_entity_poly.type
_entity_poly.pdbx_seq_one_letter_code
_entity_poly.pdbx_strand_id
1 'polypeptide(L)'
;AVSIVALRISNAAGELLAEIGTIGDTHCEPHCQLPGTKQEANETVDESFQRLIESNLGSLLADKAVVHDVVEEEMTEMESKAYDIRTRYLRMVRLAAFKAGESIEAPVVHYRRTGDQSEPISVASTRRNSLLPIQFSMTSFTSRQSVGSAPSESDFPRRPVWAVSRAQLGQWTCYAWLSPEEFAFFTSGGLRGEANLRQWLTSLQPPDILHC
;
A
#
# COMPACT_ATOMS: atom_id res chain seq x y z
N ALA A 1 6.90 -3.03 -22.27
CA ALA A 1 7.04 -2.41 -20.94
C ALA A 1 5.72 -2.56 -20.21
N VAL A 2 5.73 -2.62 -18.89
CA VAL A 2 4.50 -2.57 -18.08
C VAL A 2 4.38 -1.16 -17.52
N SER A 3 3.26 -0.50 -17.79
CA SER A 3 2.99 0.84 -17.27
C SER A 3 2.11 0.76 -16.02
N ILE A 4 2.44 1.56 -15.01
CA ILE A 4 1.74 1.64 -13.73
C ILE A 4 1.36 3.11 -13.52
N VAL A 5 0.11 3.35 -13.12
CA VAL A 5 -0.32 4.67 -12.66
C VAL A 5 -0.50 4.60 -11.15
N ALA A 6 0.21 5.45 -10.42
CA ALA A 6 0.18 5.53 -8.98
C ALA A 6 -0.23 6.92 -8.51
N LEU A 7 -0.74 7.00 -7.29
CA LEU A 7 -1.18 8.23 -6.67
C LEU A 7 -0.39 8.48 -5.40
N ARG A 8 0.28 9.64 -5.33
CA ARG A 8 0.98 10.12 -4.14
C ARG A 8 0.15 11.21 -3.48
N ILE A 9 -0.49 10.84 -2.37
CA ILE A 9 -1.35 11.74 -1.61
C ILE A 9 -0.63 12.15 -0.34
N SER A 10 -0.52 13.45 -0.09
CA SER A 10 -0.05 13.97 1.20
C SER A 10 -1.18 14.62 2.00
N ASN A 11 -1.19 14.44 3.32
CA ASN A 11 -2.08 15.18 4.21
C ASN A 11 -1.45 16.51 4.65
N ALA A 12 -2.18 17.28 5.48
CA ALA A 12 -1.70 18.56 6.02
C ALA A 12 -0.44 18.44 6.91
N ALA A 13 -0.15 17.25 7.44
CA ALA A 13 1.06 16.96 8.21
C ALA A 13 2.24 16.52 7.32
N GLY A 14 2.05 16.39 6.01
CA GLY A 14 3.07 15.92 5.08
C GLY A 14 3.25 14.40 5.05
N GLU A 15 2.36 13.65 5.71
CA GLU A 15 2.35 12.19 5.67
C GLU A 15 1.74 11.70 4.36
N LEU A 16 2.21 10.55 3.88
CA LEU A 16 1.80 9.90 2.64
C LEU A 16 0.77 8.80 2.91
N LEU A 17 -0.30 8.75 2.13
CA LEU A 17 -1.22 7.62 2.16
C LEU A 17 -0.57 6.45 1.42
N ALA A 18 -0.25 5.39 2.15
CA ALA A 18 0.38 4.20 1.62
C ALA A 18 -0.52 2.97 1.79
N GLU A 19 -0.48 2.08 0.80
CA GLU A 19 -0.94 0.70 0.96
C GLU A 19 0.14 -0.04 1.77
N ILE A 20 -0.24 -0.58 2.93
CA ILE A 20 0.68 -1.24 3.88
C ILE A 20 0.55 -2.77 3.87
N GLY A 21 -0.42 -3.31 3.12
CA GLY A 21 -0.54 -4.74 2.91
C GLY A 21 -1.95 -5.19 2.58
N THR A 22 -2.13 -6.50 2.43
CA THR A 22 -3.45 -7.13 2.41
C THR A 22 -3.65 -8.03 3.62
N ILE A 23 -4.89 -8.10 4.10
CA ILE A 23 -5.32 -9.02 5.17
C ILE A 23 -6.50 -9.84 4.63
N GLY A 24 -6.43 -11.16 4.77
CA GLY A 24 -7.55 -12.07 4.63
C GLY A 24 -7.79 -12.87 5.90
N ASP A 25 -8.71 -13.83 5.86
CA ASP A 25 -9.12 -14.61 7.04
C ASP A 25 -7.95 -15.37 7.69
N THR A 26 -7.07 -15.95 6.87
CA THR A 26 -5.97 -16.81 7.34
C THR A 26 -4.57 -16.31 6.99
N HIS A 27 -4.46 -15.27 6.17
CA HIS A 27 -3.18 -14.79 5.66
C HIS A 27 -3.11 -13.26 5.68
N CYS A 28 -1.92 -12.75 5.94
CA CYS A 28 -1.58 -11.35 5.71
C CYS A 28 -0.36 -11.27 4.79
N GLU A 29 -0.37 -10.29 3.90
CA GLU A 29 0.67 -10.10 2.91
C GLU A 29 1.25 -8.68 3.05
N PRO A 30 2.37 -8.53 3.78
CA PRO A 30 2.99 -7.22 3.97
C PRO A 30 3.61 -6.72 2.67
N HIS A 31 3.27 -5.49 2.31
CA HIS A 31 3.93 -4.73 1.26
C HIS A 31 3.64 -3.25 1.47
N CYS A 32 4.61 -2.38 1.18
CA CYS A 32 4.42 -0.94 1.29
C CYS A 32 4.55 -0.30 -0.09
N GLN A 33 3.50 0.37 -0.56
CA GLN A 33 3.53 1.05 -1.86
C GLN A 33 2.55 2.23 -1.90
N LEU A 34 2.72 3.09 -2.90
CA LEU A 34 1.68 4.08 -3.24
C LEU A 34 0.46 3.35 -3.82
N PRO A 35 -0.77 3.80 -3.52
CA PRO A 35 -1.96 3.33 -4.20
C PRO A 35 -1.80 3.44 -5.72
N GLY A 36 -2.04 2.36 -6.46
CA GLY A 36 -1.81 2.35 -7.89
C GLY A 36 -2.50 1.21 -8.61
N THR A 37 -2.58 1.34 -9.94
CA THR A 37 -3.11 0.33 -10.83
C THR A 37 -2.20 0.13 -12.03
N LYS A 38 -2.25 -1.06 -12.61
CA LYS A 38 -1.59 -1.34 -13.88
C LYS A 38 -2.44 -0.73 -15.00
N GLN A 39 -1.79 0.00 -15.90
CA GLN A 39 -2.42 0.49 -17.13
C GLN A 39 -2.76 -0.69 -18.04
N GLU A 40 -4.00 -0.75 -18.50
CA GLU A 40 -4.51 -1.76 -19.41
C GLU A 40 -4.09 -1.48 -20.86
N ALA A 41 -4.26 -2.49 -21.72
CA ALA A 41 -3.93 -2.33 -23.13
C ALA A 41 -4.88 -1.31 -23.77
N ASN A 42 -4.31 -0.32 -24.46
CA ASN A 42 -5.03 0.81 -25.08
C ASN A 42 -5.71 1.77 -24.10
N GLU A 43 -5.38 1.70 -22.81
CA GLU A 43 -5.79 2.69 -21.81
C GLU A 43 -4.80 3.85 -21.83
N THR A 44 -5.25 5.08 -21.66
CA THR A 44 -4.40 6.26 -21.41
C THR A 44 -4.01 6.35 -19.93
N VAL A 45 -3.04 7.21 -19.61
CA VAL A 45 -2.67 7.48 -18.21
C VAL A 45 -3.85 8.07 -17.43
N ASP A 46 -4.63 8.94 -18.07
CA ASP A 46 -5.78 9.60 -17.44
C ASP A 46 -6.94 8.63 -17.23
N GLU A 47 -7.23 7.74 -18.19
CA GLU A 47 -8.22 6.67 -18.00
C GLU A 47 -7.80 5.71 -16.88
N SER A 48 -6.52 5.32 -16.83
CA SER A 48 -5.98 4.47 -15.75
C SER A 48 -6.10 5.14 -14.39
N PHE A 49 -5.81 6.45 -14.33
CA PHE A 49 -5.91 7.24 -13.12
C PHE A 49 -7.38 7.37 -12.68
N GLN A 50 -8.28 7.67 -13.61
CA GLN A 50 -9.71 7.76 -13.34
C GLN A 50 -10.23 6.43 -12.80
N ARG A 51 -9.86 5.29 -13.42
CA ARG A 51 -10.20 3.95 -12.92
C ARG A 51 -9.61 3.67 -11.54
N LEU A 52 -8.40 4.14 -11.25
CA LEU A 52 -7.81 4.04 -9.90
C LEU A 52 -8.67 4.81 -8.89
N ILE A 53 -9.08 6.04 -9.19
CA ILE A 53 -9.95 6.85 -8.32
C ILE A 53 -11.34 6.23 -8.20
N GLU A 54 -11.92 5.68 -9.27
CA GLU A 54 -13.25 5.06 -9.26
C GLU A 54 -13.26 3.66 -8.61
N SER A 55 -12.09 3.09 -8.36
CA SER A 55 -11.96 1.80 -7.68
C SER A 55 -12.22 1.91 -6.17
N ASN A 56 -11.77 0.91 -5.42
CA ASN A 56 -11.73 0.89 -3.96
C ASN A 56 -11.13 2.17 -3.35
N LEU A 57 -10.18 2.82 -4.02
CA LEU A 57 -9.58 4.07 -3.55
C LEU A 57 -10.57 5.24 -3.54
N GLY A 58 -11.60 5.22 -4.38
CA GLY A 58 -12.66 6.24 -4.43
C GLY A 58 -13.43 6.35 -3.14
N SER A 59 -13.72 5.21 -2.50
CA SER A 59 -14.36 5.20 -1.18
C SER A 59 -13.54 5.95 -0.12
N LEU A 60 -12.21 5.96 -0.26
CA LEU A 60 -11.31 6.67 0.67
C LEU A 60 -11.19 8.16 0.36
N LEU A 61 -11.25 8.53 -0.92
CA LEU A 61 -10.81 9.84 -1.42
C LEU A 61 -11.91 10.69 -2.06
N ALA A 62 -13.12 10.18 -2.26
CA ALA A 62 -14.20 10.87 -2.94
C ALA A 62 -14.36 12.31 -2.42
N ASP A 63 -14.10 13.29 -3.29
CA ASP A 63 -14.12 14.72 -3.00
C ASP A 63 -13.20 15.21 -1.86
N LYS A 64 -12.32 14.36 -1.33
CA LYS A 64 -11.42 14.67 -0.20
C LYS A 64 -9.99 14.96 -0.62
N ALA A 65 -9.65 14.72 -1.89
CA ALA A 65 -8.33 15.01 -2.44
C ALA A 65 -8.40 16.05 -3.56
N VAL A 66 -7.37 16.90 -3.65
CA VAL A 66 -7.12 17.80 -4.76
C VAL A 66 -5.97 17.23 -5.58
N VAL A 67 -6.26 16.78 -6.79
CA VAL A 67 -5.25 16.26 -7.72
C VAL A 67 -4.52 17.44 -8.36
N HIS A 68 -3.20 17.37 -8.40
CA HIS A 68 -2.36 18.35 -9.09
C HIS A 68 -2.10 17.91 -10.53
N ASP A 69 -1.94 18.88 -11.44
CA ASP A 69 -1.65 18.61 -12.86
C ASP A 69 -0.24 18.03 -13.10
N VAL A 70 0.59 17.97 -12.05
CA VAL A 70 1.95 17.43 -12.09
C VAL A 70 1.93 15.91 -12.14
N VAL A 71 2.71 15.35 -13.07
CA VAL A 71 2.98 13.91 -13.18
C VAL A 71 4.48 13.69 -13.07
N GLU A 72 4.89 12.82 -12.16
CA GLU A 72 6.28 12.35 -12.08
C GLU A 72 6.40 11.02 -12.84
N GLU A 73 7.45 10.88 -13.64
CA GLU A 73 7.77 9.64 -14.35
C GLU A 73 8.94 8.94 -13.68
N GLU A 74 8.76 7.68 -13.28
CA GLU A 74 9.78 6.82 -12.72
C GLU A 74 9.97 5.59 -13.61
N MET A 75 11.21 5.28 -13.98
CA MET A 75 11.53 4.09 -14.76
C MET A 75 12.39 3.13 -13.96
N THR A 76 11.96 1.88 -13.86
CA THR A 76 12.71 0.81 -13.18
C THR A 76 12.78 -0.42 -14.08
N GLU A 77 13.92 -1.11 -14.08
CA GLU A 77 14.07 -2.39 -14.75
C GLU A 77 14.24 -3.49 -13.71
N MET A 78 13.42 -4.53 -13.80
CA MET A 78 13.48 -5.68 -12.90
C MET A 78 13.42 -6.98 -13.69
N GLU A 79 14.09 -8.00 -13.18
CA GLU A 79 13.99 -9.34 -13.72
C GLU A 79 12.70 -10.01 -13.23
N SER A 80 11.89 -10.52 -14.17
CA SER A 80 10.67 -11.23 -13.82
C SER A 80 11.00 -12.62 -13.30
N LYS A 81 10.73 -12.88 -12.02
CA LYS A 81 10.95 -14.21 -11.40
C LYS A 81 10.22 -15.36 -12.12
N ALA A 82 9.11 -15.06 -12.78
CA ALA A 82 8.30 -16.08 -13.45
C ALA A 82 8.82 -16.45 -14.84
N TYR A 83 9.53 -15.53 -15.52
CA TYR A 83 9.87 -15.68 -16.93
C TYR A 83 11.34 -15.51 -17.24
N ASP A 84 12.17 -15.14 -16.26
CA ASP A 84 13.60 -14.86 -16.46
C ASP A 84 13.85 -13.77 -17.54
N ILE A 85 12.86 -12.86 -17.69
CA ILE A 85 12.89 -11.76 -18.66
C ILE A 85 13.02 -10.44 -17.91
N ARG A 86 14.04 -9.66 -18.29
CA ARG A 86 14.18 -8.26 -17.87
C ARG A 86 12.99 -7.44 -18.36
N THR A 87 12.16 -7.02 -17.43
CA THR A 87 10.95 -6.24 -17.69
C THR A 87 11.21 -4.80 -17.27
N ARG A 88 10.99 -3.88 -18.21
CA ARG A 88 10.98 -2.44 -17.94
C ARG A 88 9.60 -2.03 -17.45
N TYR A 89 9.58 -1.35 -16.31
CA TYR A 89 8.42 -0.77 -15.68
C TYR A 89 8.48 0.74 -15.78
N LEU A 90 7.41 1.33 -16.27
CA LEU A 90 7.20 2.77 -16.34
C LEU A 90 6.11 3.11 -15.33
N ARG A 91 6.44 3.90 -14.32
CA ARG A 91 5.50 4.33 -13.29
C ARG A 91 5.23 5.82 -13.46
N MET A 92 3.97 6.16 -13.67
CA MET A 92 3.48 7.54 -13.70
C MET A 92 2.84 7.85 -12.35
N VAL A 93 3.38 8.81 -11.61
CA VAL A 93 2.91 9.19 -10.28
C VAL A 93 2.16 10.52 -10.36
N ARG A 94 0.85 10.47 -10.10
CA ARG A 94 0.01 11.66 -9.93
C ARG A 94 0.13 12.18 -8.51
N LEU A 95 0.34 13.48 -8.36
CA LEU A 95 0.42 14.12 -7.05
C LEU A 95 -0.97 14.60 -6.62
N ALA A 96 -1.29 14.42 -5.34
CA ALA A 96 -2.51 14.95 -4.76
C ALA A 96 -2.29 15.42 -3.33
N ALA A 97 -3.09 16.39 -2.90
CA ALA A 97 -3.16 16.84 -1.52
C ALA A 97 -4.52 16.43 -0.93
N PHE A 98 -4.50 15.78 0.23
CA PHE A 98 -5.69 15.52 1.02
C PHE A 98 -6.16 16.84 1.67
N LYS A 99 -7.43 17.17 1.51
CA LYS A 99 -8.00 18.44 1.99
C LYS A 99 -7.89 18.52 3.51
N ALA A 100 -7.46 19.69 4.00
CA ALA A 100 -7.34 19.93 5.43
C ALA A 100 -8.72 19.88 6.11
N GLY A 101 -8.81 19.16 7.23
CA GLY A 101 -10.05 19.00 8.00
C GLY A 101 -10.96 17.84 7.54
N GLU A 102 -10.68 17.23 6.39
CA GLU A 102 -11.38 16.01 5.95
C GLU A 102 -10.91 14.78 6.73
N SER A 103 -11.73 13.72 6.71
CA SER A 103 -11.38 12.42 7.27
C SER A 103 -11.71 11.28 6.31
N ILE A 104 -10.87 10.25 6.30
CA ILE A 104 -11.10 9.03 5.54
C ILE A 104 -12.28 8.28 6.18
N GLU A 105 -13.33 8.05 5.39
CA GLU A 105 -14.54 7.32 5.80
C GLU A 105 -14.44 5.88 5.30
N ALA A 106 -13.69 5.06 6.03
CA ALA A 106 -13.58 3.64 5.77
C ALA A 106 -13.47 2.86 7.08
N PRO A 107 -13.78 1.55 7.06
CA PRO A 107 -13.57 0.69 8.22
C PRO A 107 -12.16 0.84 8.77
N VAL A 108 -12.07 1.21 10.04
CA VAL A 108 -10.79 1.27 10.76
C VAL A 108 -10.52 -0.09 11.35
N VAL A 109 -9.34 -0.61 11.08
CA VAL A 109 -8.89 -1.88 11.62
C VAL A 109 -8.37 -1.68 13.05
N HIS A 110 -8.83 -2.54 13.96
CA HIS A 110 -8.41 -2.51 15.36
C HIS A 110 -7.29 -3.51 15.65
N TYR A 111 -6.51 -3.22 16.68
CA TYR A 111 -5.47 -4.13 17.18
C TYR A 111 -6.08 -5.27 17.97
N ARG A 112 -5.57 -6.48 17.76
CA ARG A 112 -5.89 -7.64 18.59
C ARG A 112 -5.46 -7.34 20.02
N ARG A 113 -6.41 -7.36 20.96
CA ARG A 113 -6.10 -7.19 22.38
C ARG A 113 -5.21 -8.35 22.82
N THR A 114 -4.05 -8.03 23.38
CA THR A 114 -3.05 -9.00 23.88
C THR A 114 -3.55 -9.94 24.97
N GLY A 115 -4.78 -9.76 25.48
CA GLY A 115 -5.43 -10.67 26.44
C GLY A 115 -6.32 -11.74 25.82
N ASP A 116 -6.59 -11.69 24.51
CA ASP A 116 -7.44 -12.66 23.83
C ASP A 116 -6.55 -13.80 23.30
N GLN A 117 -6.27 -14.78 24.16
CA GLN A 117 -5.49 -15.97 23.81
C GLN A 117 -6.32 -16.92 22.94
N SER A 118 -6.64 -16.50 21.73
CA SER A 118 -7.04 -17.43 20.66
C SER A 118 -5.76 -18.05 20.09
N GLU A 119 -5.74 -19.38 19.94
CA GLU A 119 -4.62 -20.16 19.41
C GLU A 119 -3.93 -19.47 18.22
N PRO A 120 -2.58 -19.44 18.17
CA PRO A 120 -1.84 -18.77 17.11
C PRO A 120 -2.25 -19.35 15.75
N ILE A 121 -2.72 -18.49 14.85
CA ILE A 121 -2.96 -18.86 13.45
C ILE A 121 -1.64 -19.42 12.92
N SER A 122 -1.61 -20.72 12.68
CA SER A 122 -0.43 -21.41 12.18
C SER A 122 -0.16 -20.94 10.75
N VAL A 123 0.69 -19.92 10.61
CA VAL A 123 1.07 -19.34 9.32
C VAL A 123 2.00 -20.32 8.61
N ALA A 124 1.42 -21.26 7.87
CA ALA A 124 2.19 -22.09 6.97
C ALA A 124 2.79 -21.20 5.88
N SER A 125 4.12 -21.05 5.90
CA SER A 125 4.92 -20.52 4.80
C SER A 125 4.76 -21.43 3.58
N THR A 126 3.62 -21.34 2.91
CA THR A 126 3.37 -22.04 1.67
C THR A 126 4.01 -21.23 0.56
N ARG A 127 5.20 -21.63 0.14
CA ARG A 127 5.73 -21.25 -1.18
C ARG A 127 4.80 -21.85 -2.23
N ARG A 128 3.84 -21.08 -2.75
CA ARG A 128 3.05 -21.46 -3.92
C ARG A 128 3.04 -20.34 -4.95
N ASN A 129 3.42 -20.74 -6.16
CA ASN A 129 3.15 -20.06 -7.43
C ASN A 129 1.67 -19.71 -7.49
N SER A 130 1.35 -18.44 -7.37
CA SER A 130 -0.01 -17.94 -7.50
C SER A 130 0.01 -16.81 -8.54
N LEU A 131 -0.99 -16.84 -9.42
CA LEU A 131 -1.30 -15.80 -10.40
C LEU A 131 -1.88 -14.57 -9.66
N LEU A 132 -1.14 -14.07 -8.67
CA LEU A 132 -1.48 -12.91 -7.87
C LEU A 132 -1.23 -11.61 -8.64
N PRO A 133 -1.86 -10.49 -8.23
CA PRO A 133 -1.48 -9.17 -8.70
C PRO A 133 0.03 -9.03 -8.51
N ILE A 134 0.72 -8.53 -9.53
CA ILE A 134 2.17 -8.38 -9.52
C ILE A 134 2.53 -7.50 -8.31
N GLN A 135 3.10 -8.12 -7.26
CA GLN A 135 3.62 -7.38 -6.12
C GLN A 135 4.86 -6.61 -6.55
N PHE A 136 4.73 -5.29 -6.67
CA PHE A 136 5.80 -4.40 -7.08
C PHE A 136 6.51 -3.83 -5.85
N SER A 137 7.47 -4.58 -5.29
CA SER A 137 8.48 -3.96 -4.43
C SER A 137 9.48 -3.23 -5.32
N MET A 138 9.22 -1.95 -5.57
CA MET A 138 10.03 -1.06 -6.41
C MET A 138 10.56 0.09 -5.56
N THR A 139 11.81 0.00 -5.14
CA THR A 139 12.56 1.18 -4.72
C THR A 139 13.71 1.42 -5.65
N SER A 140 13.57 2.46 -6.46
CA SER A 140 14.72 3.22 -6.95
C SER A 140 14.54 4.69 -6.58
N PHE A 141 14.53 4.97 -5.27
CA PHE A 141 14.72 6.32 -4.76
C PHE A 141 16.21 6.51 -4.48
N THR A 142 17.02 6.77 -5.51
CA THR A 142 18.38 7.29 -5.31
C THR A 142 18.32 8.81 -5.15
N SER A 143 17.58 9.29 -4.15
CA SER A 143 17.96 10.55 -3.53
C SER A 143 19.11 10.22 -2.59
N ARG A 144 20.31 10.77 -2.86
CA ARG A 144 21.45 10.72 -1.92
C ARG A 144 21.11 11.55 -0.69
N GLN A 145 20.18 11.09 0.12
CA GLN A 145 19.95 11.61 1.45
C GLN A 145 20.65 10.69 2.43
N SER A 146 21.38 11.31 3.35
CA SER A 146 22.07 10.72 4.47
C SER A 146 21.29 9.53 5.04
N VAL A 147 22.01 8.46 5.39
CA VAL A 147 21.48 7.30 6.13
C VAL A 147 20.75 7.81 7.37
N GLY A 148 19.45 8.05 7.23
CA GLY A 148 18.60 8.50 8.30
C GLY A 148 18.64 7.44 9.38
N SER A 149 18.87 7.86 10.62
CA SER A 149 18.69 7.01 11.79
C SER A 149 17.34 6.30 11.63
N ALA A 150 17.34 4.96 11.76
CA ALA A 150 16.10 4.19 11.69
C ALA A 150 15.06 4.87 12.59
N PRO A 151 13.82 5.09 12.11
CA PRO A 151 12.81 5.82 12.87
C PRO A 151 12.72 5.19 14.26
N SER A 152 13.11 5.97 15.27
CA SER A 152 13.24 5.52 16.66
C SER A 152 11.92 4.89 17.09
N GLU A 153 11.92 3.60 17.43
CA GLU A 153 10.76 2.83 17.93
C GLU A 153 9.42 3.42 17.48
N SER A 154 9.17 3.37 16.19
CA SER A 154 8.13 4.17 15.57
C SER A 154 6.74 3.76 16.10
N ASP A 155 5.96 4.76 16.51
CA ASP A 155 4.59 4.65 17.00
C ASP A 155 3.56 4.25 15.90
N PHE A 156 4.03 3.75 14.75
CA PHE A 156 3.14 3.27 13.69
C PHE A 156 2.13 2.21 14.15
N PRO A 157 2.40 1.34 15.17
CA PRO A 157 1.41 0.43 15.73
C PRO A 157 0.27 1.12 16.51
N ARG A 158 0.19 2.45 16.52
CA ARG A 158 -0.92 3.18 17.15
C ARG A 158 -1.74 3.99 16.14
N ARG A 159 -1.31 4.03 14.87
CA ARG A 159 -1.98 4.83 13.86
C ARG A 159 -3.25 4.14 13.35
N PRO A 160 -4.27 4.92 12.96
CA PRO A 160 -5.41 4.36 12.25
C PRO A 160 -4.96 3.64 10.99
N VAL A 161 -5.47 2.42 10.81
CA VAL A 161 -5.33 1.66 9.57
C VAL A 161 -6.72 1.54 8.95
N TRP A 162 -6.88 1.99 7.72
CA TRP A 162 -8.13 1.85 6.98
C TRP A 162 -8.08 0.59 6.14
N ALA A 163 -9.18 -0.16 6.12
CA ALA A 163 -9.32 -1.35 5.30
C ALA A 163 -10.39 -1.15 4.24
N VAL A 164 -10.08 -1.47 2.99
CA VAL A 164 -11.05 -1.47 1.89
C VAL A 164 -11.22 -2.88 1.36
N SER A 165 -12.47 -3.34 1.32
CA SER A 165 -12.82 -4.68 0.86
C SER A 165 -12.51 -4.84 -0.62
N ARG A 166 -11.91 -5.97 -0.98
CA ARG A 166 -11.80 -6.41 -2.36
C ARG A 166 -12.97 -7.35 -2.63
N ALA A 167 -13.92 -6.87 -3.43
CA ALA A 167 -15.27 -7.43 -3.63
C ALA A 167 -15.36 -8.94 -3.94
N GLN A 168 -14.27 -9.62 -4.26
CA GLN A 168 -14.28 -11.01 -4.73
C GLN A 168 -13.57 -12.02 -3.82
N LEU A 169 -12.85 -11.61 -2.77
CA LEU A 169 -11.88 -12.52 -2.13
C LEU A 169 -11.89 -12.58 -0.60
N GLY A 170 -12.80 -11.86 0.09
CA GLY A 170 -12.70 -11.75 1.56
C GLY A 170 -11.34 -11.16 1.99
N GLN A 171 -10.73 -10.37 1.11
CA GLN A 171 -9.45 -9.73 1.31
C GLN A 171 -9.66 -8.24 1.45
N TRP A 172 -8.87 -7.64 2.33
CA TRP A 172 -8.89 -6.23 2.65
C TRP A 172 -7.54 -5.64 2.31
N THR A 173 -7.55 -4.57 1.52
CA THR A 173 -6.35 -3.76 1.34
C THR A 173 -6.27 -2.75 2.47
N CYS A 174 -5.12 -2.72 3.15
CA CYS A 174 -4.88 -1.87 4.31
C CYS A 174 -4.08 -0.62 3.91
N TYR A 175 -4.52 0.53 4.41
CA TYR A 175 -3.91 1.82 4.16
C TYR A 175 -3.59 2.55 5.47
N ALA A 176 -2.50 3.29 5.50
CA ALA A 176 -2.12 4.13 6.63
C ALA A 176 -1.40 5.40 6.16
N TRP A 177 -1.44 6.45 6.98
CA TRP A 177 -0.57 7.61 6.82
C TRP A 177 0.82 7.29 7.36
N LEU A 178 1.84 7.47 6.51
CA LEU A 178 3.25 7.24 6.83
C LEU A 178 4.05 8.53 6.61
N SER A 179 5.00 8.81 7.48
CA SER A 179 5.99 9.85 7.18
C SER A 179 6.80 9.45 5.93
N PRO A 180 7.39 10.41 5.20
CA PRO A 180 8.28 10.09 4.08
C PRO A 180 9.42 9.12 4.46
N GLU A 181 9.97 9.25 5.66
CA GLU A 181 11.03 8.38 6.18
C GLU A 181 10.55 6.96 6.46
N GLU A 182 9.34 6.81 7.01
CA GLU A 182 8.72 5.50 7.24
C GLU A 182 8.36 4.81 5.93
N PHE A 183 7.79 5.56 4.98
CA PHE A 183 7.52 5.04 3.65
C PHE A 183 8.81 4.56 2.99
N ALA A 184 9.88 5.36 3.03
CA ALA A 184 11.19 4.95 2.52
C ALA A 184 11.73 3.71 3.26
N PHE A 185 11.58 3.64 4.58
CA PHE A 185 11.98 2.50 5.39
C PHE A 185 11.27 1.20 4.97
N PHE A 186 9.95 1.22 4.86
CA PHE A 186 9.16 0.04 4.50
C PHE A 186 9.30 -0.36 3.03
N THR A 187 9.55 0.60 2.14
CA THR A 187 9.74 0.32 0.71
C THR A 187 11.17 -0.16 0.39
N SER A 188 12.19 0.18 1.20
CA SER A 188 13.61 -0.10 0.92
C SER A 188 14.00 -1.57 0.65
N GLY A 189 13.09 -2.53 0.86
CA GLY A 189 13.36 -3.96 0.68
C GLY A 189 14.25 -4.57 1.77
N GLY A 190 14.54 -3.83 2.84
CA GLY A 190 15.29 -4.33 3.98
C GLY A 190 14.48 -5.33 4.82
N LEU A 191 15.12 -6.41 5.28
CA LEU A 191 14.50 -7.44 6.12
C LEU A 191 13.81 -6.87 7.36
N ARG A 192 14.34 -5.78 7.94
CA ARG A 192 13.77 -5.10 9.10
C ARG A 192 12.45 -4.39 8.77
N GLY A 193 12.37 -3.73 7.62
CA GLY A 193 11.14 -3.07 7.18
C GLY A 193 10.03 -4.07 6.94
N GLU A 194 10.33 -5.17 6.23
CA GLU A 194 9.36 -6.24 5.98
C GLU A 194 8.91 -6.91 7.29
N ALA A 195 9.83 -7.23 8.21
CA ALA A 195 9.49 -7.85 9.49
C ALA A 195 8.58 -6.96 10.33
N ASN A 196 8.87 -5.65 10.41
CA ASN A 196 8.05 -4.69 11.13
C ASN A 196 6.65 -4.53 10.51
N LEU A 197 6.57 -4.44 9.19
CA LEU A 197 5.29 -4.33 8.48
C LEU A 197 4.44 -5.59 8.64
N ARG A 198 5.08 -6.77 8.58
CA ARG A 198 4.44 -8.06 8.85
C ARG A 198 3.90 -8.11 10.27
N GLN A 199 4.72 -7.74 11.26
CA GLN A 199 4.31 -7.70 12.66
C GLN A 199 3.10 -6.77 12.84
N TRP A 200 3.14 -5.58 12.22
CA TRP A 200 2.03 -4.63 12.24
C TRP A 200 0.76 -5.28 11.70
N LEU A 201 0.77 -5.81 10.47
CA LEU A 201 -0.42 -6.44 9.89
C LEU A 201 -0.93 -7.65 10.68
N THR A 202 -0.05 -8.48 11.24
CA THR A 202 -0.47 -9.63 12.07
C THR A 202 -1.12 -9.22 13.39
N SER A 203 -0.88 -7.99 13.85
CA SER A 203 -1.51 -7.44 15.05
C SER A 203 -2.89 -6.84 14.79
N LEU A 204 -3.27 -6.70 13.51
CA LEU A 204 -4.55 -6.15 13.09
C LEU A 204 -5.63 -7.25 13.02
N GLN A 205 -6.86 -6.91 13.40
CA GLN A 205 -8.04 -7.77 13.24
C GLN A 205 -8.79 -7.43 11.94
N PRO A 206 -9.23 -8.41 11.13
CA PRO A 206 -10.11 -8.10 10.01
C PRO A 206 -11.32 -7.27 10.47
N PRO A 207 -11.80 -6.29 9.67
CA PRO A 207 -13.02 -5.56 10.01
C PRO A 207 -14.18 -6.52 10.24
N ASP A 208 -14.98 -6.28 11.28
CA ASP A 208 -16.20 -7.07 11.50
C ASP A 208 -17.12 -6.90 10.29
N ILE A 209 -17.24 -7.94 9.48
CA ILE A 209 -18.14 -7.97 8.33
C ILE A 209 -19.56 -8.20 8.84
N LEU A 210 -20.10 -7.26 9.61
CA LEU A 210 -21.51 -7.27 9.98
C LEU A 210 -22.31 -6.89 8.73
N HIS A 211 -22.56 -7.89 7.87
CA HIS A 211 -23.50 -7.89 6.75
C HIS A 211 -23.87 -6.49 6.22
N CYS A 212 -22.95 -5.87 5.47
CA CYS A 212 -23.29 -4.73 4.60
C CYS A 212 -24.01 -5.24 3.35
#